data_AF-A0A090RB98-F1
#
_entry.id   AF-A0A090RB98-F1
#
_cell.length_a   1.000
_cell.length_b   1.000
_cell.length_c   1.000
_cell.angle_alpha   90.00
_cell.angle_beta   90.00
_cell.angle_gamma   90.00
#
_symmetry.space_group_name_H-M   'P 1'
#
loop_
_entity.id
_entity.type
_entity.pdbx_description
1 polymer ?
#
loop_
_entity_poly.entity_id
_entity_poly.type
_entity_poly.pdbx_seq_one_letter_code
_entity_poly.pdbx_strand_id
1 'polypeptide(L)'
;MRDGHLLGAKRVPQIDMHVPRFGYEEGMQSLLSTPPTWPAPTRDVSQTRLALRYKPQRGPLKLLQDTATLYLDIVDYPGEWLLDLPLLDLDFYAWSKQQAQVLKGKRLTLAQDWLALKDTFDPFAPADEALIEKISGFFTEYLYRCKAEGGLHWVQPGRFVLPGELAGAPVLQFFPLVWLDGVTEQQWASAGEDTNLGMLKSRYRYYQQHVVKAFYKEHFSTFDRQIILVDCLQPLNAGPESFNDMRQALDQLMQSFRYGRSSLMRRLFSPRIDKVLFAATKADHVTPEQHPHLVSLLQQLVNEAWQTASFEGIEMDCVSLSSIQATEPGFVEYQANKCQPCGVIPWPARRKPSIRGMCQNAYRVRRSGKSPGSTL
;
A
#
# COMPACT_ATOMS: atom_id res chain seq x y z
N MET A 1 1.40 -27.53 -11.00
CA MET A 1 0.22 -28.33 -11.43
C MET A 1 0.30 -28.68 -12.90
N ARG A 2 0.50 -27.71 -13.80
CA ARG A 2 0.57 -27.94 -15.26
C ARG A 2 1.59 -29.00 -15.72
N ASP A 3 2.77 -29.05 -15.09
CA ASP A 3 3.81 -30.03 -15.40
C ASP A 3 3.92 -31.18 -14.38
N GLY A 4 2.93 -31.34 -13.49
CA GLY A 4 2.92 -32.40 -12.46
C GLY A 4 3.99 -32.28 -11.34
N HIS A 5 4.75 -31.18 -11.29
CA HIS A 5 5.85 -31.04 -10.33
C HIS A 5 5.43 -30.56 -8.94
N LEU A 6 4.30 -29.85 -8.81
CA LEU A 6 3.75 -29.45 -7.52
C LEU A 6 2.90 -30.61 -6.98
N LEU A 7 3.29 -31.14 -5.82
CA LEU A 7 2.61 -32.28 -5.17
C LEU A 7 1.46 -31.83 -4.29
N GLY A 8 1.57 -30.65 -3.67
CA GLY A 8 0.52 -30.10 -2.84
C GLY A 8 0.95 -28.84 -2.11
N ALA A 9 -0.04 -28.16 -1.53
CA ALA A 9 0.15 -26.99 -0.69
C ALA A 9 -0.70 -27.14 0.57
N LYS A 10 -0.17 -26.72 1.72
CA LYS A 10 -0.97 -26.61 2.94
C LYS A 10 -0.55 -25.39 3.75
N ARG A 11 -1.50 -24.76 4.42
CA ARG A 11 -1.21 -23.74 5.44
C ARG A 11 -0.56 -24.42 6.64
N VAL A 12 0.49 -23.80 7.16
CA VAL A 12 1.21 -24.25 8.36
C VAL A 12 1.31 -23.07 9.34
N PRO A 13 1.55 -23.32 10.64
CA PRO A 13 1.76 -22.24 11.60
C PRO A 13 2.87 -21.28 11.16
N GLN A 14 2.65 -19.98 11.38
CA GLN A 14 3.68 -18.96 11.20
C GLN A 14 4.77 -19.08 12.26
N ILE A 15 5.98 -18.61 11.95
CA ILE A 15 7.09 -18.57 12.93
C ILE A 15 7.07 -17.27 13.73
N ASP A 16 6.78 -16.15 13.07
CA ASP A 16 6.77 -14.85 13.72
C ASP A 16 5.49 -14.72 14.55
N MET A 17 5.65 -14.66 15.87
CA MET A 17 4.53 -14.59 16.81
C MET A 17 4.14 -13.15 17.15
N HIS A 18 4.91 -12.15 16.70
CA HIS A 18 4.60 -10.73 16.92
C HIS A 18 3.68 -10.14 15.84
N VAL A 19 3.58 -10.81 14.68
CA VAL A 19 2.72 -10.38 13.57
C VAL A 19 1.38 -11.09 13.62
N PRO A 20 0.24 -10.38 13.52
CA PRO A 20 -1.07 -11.00 13.44
C PRO A 20 -1.21 -12.04 12.30
N ARG A 21 -2.04 -13.06 12.52
CA ARG A 21 -2.34 -14.07 11.50
C ARG A 21 -3.25 -13.48 10.42
N PHE A 22 -2.97 -13.80 9.16
CA PHE A 22 -3.87 -13.46 8.05
C PHE A 22 -5.22 -14.20 8.19
N GLY A 23 -6.30 -13.42 8.18
CA GLY A 23 -7.69 -13.85 8.39
C GLY A 23 -8.31 -14.57 7.19
N TYR A 24 -7.67 -15.66 6.75
CA TYR A 24 -8.15 -16.47 5.63
C TYR A 24 -9.51 -17.11 5.93
N GLU A 25 -9.70 -17.62 7.15
CA GLU A 25 -10.94 -18.30 7.51
C GLU A 25 -12.12 -17.32 7.56
N GLU A 26 -11.92 -16.13 8.15
CA GLU A 26 -12.92 -15.06 8.16
C GLU A 26 -13.24 -14.59 6.73
N GLY A 27 -12.22 -14.42 5.89
CA GLY A 27 -12.42 -14.05 4.48
C GLY A 27 -13.20 -15.10 3.69
N MET A 28 -12.93 -16.39 3.90
CA MET A 28 -13.72 -17.46 3.29
C MET A 28 -15.15 -17.49 3.80
N GLN A 29 -15.38 -17.22 5.09
CA GLN A 29 -16.74 -17.11 5.64
C GLN A 29 -17.53 -15.96 4.99
N SER A 30 -16.91 -14.80 4.76
CA SER A 30 -17.55 -13.68 4.04
C SER A 30 -17.92 -14.07 2.60
N LEU A 31 -17.03 -14.76 1.89
CA LEU A 31 -17.29 -15.17 0.50
C LEU A 31 -18.35 -16.28 0.40
N LEU A 32 -18.46 -17.13 1.42
CA LEU A 32 -19.43 -18.22 1.49
C LEU A 32 -20.74 -17.82 2.18
N SER A 33 -20.87 -16.57 2.66
CA SER A 33 -22.09 -16.09 3.29
C SER A 33 -23.25 -15.98 2.29
N THR A 34 -24.48 -15.83 2.78
CA THR A 34 -25.66 -15.63 1.94
C THR A 34 -26.40 -14.35 2.39
N PRO A 35 -26.34 -13.25 1.62
CA PRO A 35 -25.60 -13.08 0.37
C PRO A 35 -24.07 -13.08 0.59
N PRO A 36 -23.26 -13.43 -0.42
CA PRO A 36 -21.81 -13.39 -0.33
C PRO A 36 -21.35 -11.93 -0.20
N THR A 37 -20.30 -11.71 0.58
CA THR A 37 -19.70 -10.39 0.80
C THR A 37 -18.19 -10.46 0.62
N TRP A 38 -17.60 -9.37 0.14
CA TRP A 38 -16.14 -9.28 0.05
C TRP A 38 -15.52 -9.27 1.46
N PRO A 39 -14.37 -9.93 1.67
CA PRO A 39 -13.66 -9.91 2.94
C PRO A 39 -13.35 -8.50 3.43
N ALA A 40 -13.23 -8.36 4.75
CA ALA A 40 -12.79 -7.10 5.35
C ALA A 40 -11.41 -6.69 4.78
N PRO A 41 -11.24 -5.41 4.40
CA PRO A 41 -9.98 -4.91 3.88
C PRO A 41 -8.85 -4.92 4.92
N THR A 42 -7.61 -4.96 4.44
CA THR A 42 -6.39 -4.94 5.27
C THR A 42 -6.31 -3.65 6.09
N ARG A 43 -6.12 -3.79 7.40
CA ARG A 43 -6.00 -2.66 8.35
C ARG A 43 -4.63 -2.54 9.00
N ASP A 44 -3.91 -3.65 9.06
CA ASP A 44 -2.61 -3.78 9.70
C ASP A 44 -1.80 -4.88 8.99
N VAL A 45 -0.55 -5.08 9.40
CA VAL A 45 0.31 -6.17 8.95
C VAL A 45 -0.29 -7.50 9.37
N SER A 46 -0.31 -8.46 8.47
CA SER A 46 -0.64 -9.84 8.79
C SER A 46 0.17 -10.83 7.97
N GLN A 47 0.28 -12.06 8.48
CA GLN A 47 1.08 -13.10 7.85
C GLN A 47 0.34 -14.43 7.73
N THR A 48 0.62 -15.16 6.64
CA THR A 48 0.33 -16.59 6.53
C THR A 48 1.53 -17.35 6.00
N ARG A 49 1.63 -18.63 6.34
CA ARG A 49 2.70 -19.51 5.84
C ARG A 49 2.10 -20.70 5.11
N LEU A 50 2.63 -20.96 3.91
CA LEU A 50 2.30 -22.11 3.09
C LEU A 50 3.52 -23.03 2.98
N ALA A 51 3.30 -24.33 3.13
CA ALA A 51 4.27 -25.36 2.79
C ALA A 51 3.90 -25.93 1.40
N LEU A 52 4.73 -25.65 0.41
CA LEU A 52 4.56 -26.10 -0.98
C LEU A 52 5.46 -27.31 -1.22
N ARG A 53 4.89 -28.51 -1.31
CA ARG A 53 5.65 -29.73 -1.58
C ARG A 53 5.77 -29.93 -3.09
N TYR A 54 6.98 -30.15 -3.60
CA TYR A 54 7.24 -30.25 -5.03
C TYR A 54 8.36 -31.26 -5.36
N LYS A 55 8.45 -31.67 -6.62
CA LYS A 55 9.56 -32.47 -7.17
C LYS A 55 10.63 -31.54 -7.75
N PRO A 56 11.86 -31.51 -7.21
CA PRO A 56 12.93 -30.66 -7.77
C PRO A 56 13.26 -31.02 -9.22
N GLN A 57 13.34 -30.01 -10.09
CA GLN A 57 13.60 -30.24 -11.53
C GLN A 57 15.06 -30.05 -11.94
N ARG A 58 15.83 -29.27 -11.18
CA ARG A 58 17.21 -28.89 -11.50
C ARG A 58 18.05 -28.76 -10.23
N GLY A 59 19.37 -28.86 -10.38
CA GLY A 59 20.34 -28.64 -9.31
C GLY A 59 20.56 -29.84 -8.39
N PRO A 60 21.44 -29.70 -7.38
CA PRO A 60 21.85 -30.80 -6.50
C PRO A 60 20.68 -31.40 -5.71
N LEU A 61 19.64 -30.61 -5.38
CA LEU A 61 18.44 -31.13 -4.70
C LEU A 61 17.75 -32.26 -5.47
N LYS A 62 17.74 -32.22 -6.81
CA LYS A 62 17.14 -33.29 -7.62
C LYS A 62 17.90 -34.62 -7.50
N LEU A 63 19.22 -34.56 -7.29
CA LEU A 63 20.07 -35.74 -7.17
C LEU A 63 19.99 -36.38 -5.78
N LEU A 64 19.59 -35.61 -4.77
CA LEU A 64 19.57 -36.03 -3.36
C LEU A 64 18.18 -36.45 -2.88
N GLN A 65 17.10 -35.84 -3.40
CA GLN A 65 15.75 -36.06 -2.88
C GLN A 65 14.69 -36.02 -4.00
N ASP A 66 13.76 -36.97 -3.95
CA ASP A 66 12.62 -37.04 -4.88
C ASP A 66 11.60 -35.91 -4.66
N THR A 67 11.51 -35.39 -3.44
CA THR A 67 10.57 -34.33 -3.07
C THR A 67 11.23 -33.33 -2.13
N ALA A 68 10.91 -32.05 -2.31
CA ALA A 68 11.33 -30.94 -1.44
C ALA A 68 10.11 -30.11 -1.01
N THR A 69 10.29 -29.29 0.03
CA THR A 69 9.26 -28.37 0.52
C THR A 69 9.79 -26.95 0.48
N LEU A 70 9.05 -26.07 -0.19
CA LEU A 70 9.25 -24.63 -0.14
C LEU A 70 8.29 -24.04 0.90
N TYR A 71 8.85 -23.41 1.93
CA TYR A 71 8.08 -22.61 2.87
C TYR A 71 7.96 -21.18 2.34
N LEU A 72 6.71 -20.80 2.07
CA LEU A 72 6.30 -19.53 1.51
C LEU A 72 5.60 -18.73 2.60
N ASP A 73 6.26 -17.71 3.13
CA ASP A 73 5.62 -16.72 3.99
C ASP A 73 5.03 -15.61 3.12
N ILE A 74 3.74 -15.35 3.29
CA ILE A 74 3.03 -14.25 2.65
C ILE A 74 2.73 -13.22 3.74
N VAL A 75 3.28 -12.02 3.58
CA VAL A 75 3.02 -10.88 4.47
C VAL A 75 2.18 -9.87 3.70
N ASP A 76 1.03 -9.50 4.26
CA ASP A 76 0.12 -8.48 3.76
C ASP A 76 0.23 -7.24 4.67
N TYR A 77 0.30 -6.06 4.07
CA TYR A 77 0.33 -4.79 4.81
C TYR A 77 -0.23 -3.65 3.93
N PRO A 78 -0.72 -2.55 4.54
CA PRO A 78 -1.27 -1.43 3.79
C PRO A 78 -0.28 -0.73 2.87
N GLY A 79 -0.65 -0.50 1.60
CA GLY A 79 0.20 0.22 0.65
C GLY A 79 0.48 1.67 1.07
N GLU A 80 -0.47 2.30 1.76
CA GLU A 80 -0.38 3.68 2.26
C GLU A 80 0.81 3.89 3.20
N TRP A 81 1.25 2.85 3.90
CA TRP A 81 2.39 2.93 4.79
C TRP A 81 3.73 3.14 4.05
N LEU A 82 3.80 2.79 2.76
CA LEU A 82 4.97 3.07 1.94
C LEU A 82 5.02 4.53 1.48
N LEU A 83 3.86 5.22 1.44
CA LEU A 83 3.79 6.64 1.08
C LEU A 83 4.48 7.54 2.11
N ASP A 84 4.75 7.02 3.31
CA ASP A 84 5.47 7.73 4.35
C ASP A 84 6.99 7.62 4.25
N LEU A 85 7.53 6.75 3.39
CA LEU A 85 8.98 6.58 3.27
C LEU A 85 9.71 7.88 2.89
N PRO A 86 9.20 8.71 1.96
CA PRO A 86 9.78 10.02 1.69
C PRO A 86 9.87 10.95 2.90
N LEU A 87 9.01 10.76 3.92
CA LEU A 87 9.08 11.56 5.14
C LEU A 87 10.44 11.42 5.82
N LEU A 88 11.14 10.28 5.71
CA LEU A 88 12.45 10.09 6.36
C LEU A 88 13.53 11.09 5.90
N ASP A 89 13.38 11.66 4.70
CA ASP A 89 14.30 12.63 4.11
C ASP A 89 13.76 14.07 4.16
N LEU A 90 12.55 14.28 4.69
CA LEU A 90 11.91 15.59 4.82
C LEU A 90 11.91 16.04 6.28
N ASP A 91 12.25 17.31 6.52
CA ASP A 91 11.92 17.91 7.80
C ASP A 91 10.44 18.36 7.83
N PHE A 92 9.95 18.68 9.02
CA PHE A 92 8.56 19.08 9.22
C PHE A 92 8.16 20.32 8.41
N TYR A 93 9.11 21.21 8.10
CA TYR A 93 8.87 22.43 7.33
C TYR A 93 8.69 22.13 5.85
N ALA A 94 9.62 21.36 5.27
CA ALA A 94 9.58 20.90 3.90
C ALA A 94 8.31 20.08 3.65
N TRP A 95 7.97 19.18 4.58
CA TRP A 95 6.73 18.43 4.52
C TRP A 95 5.49 19.35 4.57
N SER A 96 5.43 20.31 5.49
CA SER A 96 4.31 21.26 5.57
C SER A 96 4.16 22.08 4.28
N LYS A 97 5.27 22.55 3.68
CA LYS A 97 5.28 23.22 2.37
C LYS A 97 4.75 22.33 1.25
N GLN A 98 5.15 21.06 1.20
CA GLN A 98 4.64 20.11 0.21
C GLN A 98 3.13 19.89 0.36
N GLN A 99 2.66 19.71 1.59
CA GLN A 99 1.23 19.56 1.89
C GLN A 99 0.41 20.80 1.52
N ALA A 100 1.00 22.00 1.59
CA ALA A 100 0.33 23.22 1.11
C ALA A 100 0.20 23.26 -0.42
N GLN A 101 1.21 22.80 -1.17
CA GLN A 101 1.22 22.86 -2.65
C GLN A 101 0.16 21.97 -3.31
N VAL A 102 -0.15 20.85 -2.67
CA VAL A 102 -1.13 19.84 -3.10
C VAL A 102 -2.56 20.18 -2.68
N LEU A 103 -2.75 21.17 -1.82
CA LEU A 103 -4.05 21.59 -1.30
C LEU A 103 -4.84 22.42 -2.35
N LYS A 104 -5.24 21.76 -3.43
CA LYS A 104 -5.94 22.36 -4.58
C LYS A 104 -7.10 21.47 -5.01
N GLY A 105 -8.00 21.99 -5.84
CA GLY A 105 -9.12 21.20 -6.38
C GLY A 105 -9.96 20.55 -5.30
N LYS A 106 -10.25 19.25 -5.43
CA LYS A 106 -11.03 18.50 -4.43
C LYS A 106 -10.40 18.49 -3.05
N ARG A 107 -9.06 18.45 -2.96
CA ARG A 107 -8.36 18.44 -1.65
C ARG A 107 -8.67 19.69 -0.85
N LEU A 108 -8.71 20.85 -1.50
CA LEU A 108 -9.03 22.11 -0.84
C LEU A 108 -10.46 22.10 -0.31
N THR A 109 -11.42 21.59 -1.10
CA THR A 109 -12.82 21.45 -0.67
C THR A 109 -12.98 20.52 0.53
N LEU A 110 -12.30 19.37 0.53
CA LEU A 110 -12.38 18.39 1.62
C LEU A 110 -11.66 18.84 2.89
N ALA A 111 -10.69 19.76 2.77
CA ALA A 111 -9.90 20.26 3.89
C ALA A 111 -10.58 21.42 4.66
N GLN A 112 -11.72 21.93 4.21
CA GLN A 112 -12.31 23.17 4.74
C GLN A 112 -12.50 23.17 6.27
N ASP A 113 -13.01 22.08 6.84
CA ASP A 113 -13.25 21.97 8.29
C ASP A 113 -11.94 22.05 9.10
N TRP A 114 -10.87 21.45 8.57
CA TRP A 114 -9.54 21.52 9.18
C TRP A 114 -8.92 22.91 9.02
N LEU A 115 -9.02 23.52 7.83
CA LEU A 115 -8.50 24.86 7.55
C LEU A 115 -9.22 25.96 8.35
N ALA A 116 -10.48 25.75 8.71
CA ALA A 116 -11.23 26.70 9.54
C ALA A 116 -10.63 26.87 10.95
N LEU A 117 -9.80 25.94 11.41
CA LEU A 117 -9.14 26.00 12.72
C LEU A 117 -7.84 26.82 12.70
N LYS A 118 -7.39 27.32 11.55
CA LYS A 118 -6.12 28.02 11.41
C LYS A 118 -5.95 29.20 12.38
N ASP A 119 -7.02 29.98 12.59
CA ASP A 119 -6.98 31.21 13.40
C ASP A 119 -7.03 30.90 14.90
N THR A 120 -7.25 29.63 15.27
CA THR A 120 -7.27 29.16 16.66
C THR A 120 -5.92 28.63 17.13
N PHE A 121 -4.93 28.52 16.23
CA PHE A 121 -3.65 27.88 16.51
C PHE A 121 -2.49 28.85 16.31
N ASP A 122 -1.87 29.28 17.42
CA ASP A 122 -0.61 30.01 17.40
C ASP A 122 0.56 29.02 17.51
N PRO A 123 1.41 28.88 16.46
CA PRO A 123 2.57 27.99 16.48
C PRO A 123 3.61 28.33 17.57
N PHE A 124 3.67 29.58 18.03
CA PHE A 124 4.69 30.07 18.96
C PHE A 124 4.19 30.21 20.40
N ALA A 125 2.90 30.01 20.64
CA ALA A 125 2.35 29.90 21.99
C ALA A 125 2.86 28.63 22.70
N PRO A 126 2.82 28.58 24.05
CA PRO A 126 3.09 27.37 24.81
C PRO A 126 2.28 26.18 24.31
N ALA A 127 2.88 24.99 24.31
CA ALA A 127 2.26 23.79 23.77
C ALA A 127 0.95 23.44 24.49
N ASP A 128 -0.12 23.30 23.71
CA ASP A 128 -1.44 22.89 24.17
C ASP A 128 -1.79 21.53 23.55
N GLU A 129 -1.64 20.46 24.34
CA GLU A 129 -1.89 19.09 23.88
C GLU A 129 -3.34 18.86 23.44
N ALA A 130 -4.30 19.46 24.13
CA ALA A 130 -5.72 19.31 23.83
C ALA A 130 -6.07 20.00 22.51
N LEU A 131 -5.49 21.18 22.26
CA LEU A 131 -5.65 21.88 20.99
C LEU A 131 -5.01 21.11 19.84
N ILE A 132 -3.79 20.58 20.03
CA ILE A 132 -3.10 19.77 19.00
C ILE A 132 -3.89 18.49 18.69
N GLU A 133 -4.37 17.78 19.72
CA GLU A 133 -5.22 16.59 19.54
C GLU A 133 -6.47 16.94 18.72
N LYS A 134 -7.18 18.01 19.10
CA LYS A 134 -8.38 18.47 18.39
C LYS A 134 -8.10 18.74 16.91
N ILE A 135 -7.09 19.57 16.59
CA ILE A 135 -6.80 19.93 15.20
C ILE A 135 -6.30 18.71 14.41
N SER A 136 -5.52 17.84 15.03
CA SER A 136 -5.08 16.59 14.41
C SER A 136 -6.25 15.65 14.09
N GLY A 137 -7.30 15.65 14.92
CA GLY A 137 -8.55 14.94 14.62
C GLY A 137 -9.20 15.43 13.32
N PHE A 138 -9.33 16.75 13.13
CA PHE A 138 -9.86 17.32 11.88
C PHE A 138 -8.96 17.05 10.67
N PHE A 139 -7.64 17.10 10.85
CA PHE A 139 -6.70 16.71 9.79
C PHE A 139 -6.85 15.23 9.41
N THR A 140 -7.01 14.35 10.39
CA THR A 140 -7.22 12.91 10.17
C THR A 140 -8.54 12.66 9.44
N GLU A 141 -9.61 13.36 9.81
CA GLU A 141 -10.90 13.29 9.12
C GLU A 141 -10.78 13.75 7.67
N TYR A 142 -10.06 14.84 7.41
CA TYR A 142 -9.74 15.28 6.04
C TYR A 142 -9.06 14.17 5.22
N LEU A 143 -8.10 13.44 5.80
CA LEU A 143 -7.44 12.32 5.10
C LEU A 143 -8.40 11.15 4.84
N TYR A 144 -9.29 10.83 5.79
CA TYR A 144 -10.35 9.83 5.58
C TYR A 144 -11.27 10.23 4.43
N ARG A 145 -11.71 11.49 4.38
CA ARG A 145 -12.56 12.02 3.30
C ARG A 145 -11.86 12.01 1.95
N CYS A 146 -10.56 12.33 1.90
CA CYS A 146 -9.76 12.21 0.67
C CYS A 146 -9.84 10.80 0.08
N LYS A 147 -9.73 9.77 0.92
CA LYS A 147 -9.80 8.36 0.51
C LYS A 147 -11.22 7.91 0.17
N ALA A 148 -12.19 8.23 1.03
CA ALA A 148 -13.56 7.73 0.92
C ALA A 148 -14.41 8.46 -0.13
N GLU A 149 -14.33 9.80 -0.18
CA GLU A 149 -15.14 10.65 -1.05
C GLU A 149 -14.36 11.09 -2.29
N GLY A 150 -13.09 11.45 -2.12
CA GLY A 150 -12.27 12.04 -3.18
C GLY A 150 -11.75 11.04 -4.21
N GLY A 151 -11.71 9.74 -3.87
CA GLY A 151 -11.02 8.72 -4.67
C GLY A 151 -9.52 9.01 -4.78
N LEU A 152 -8.95 9.70 -3.79
CA LEU A 152 -7.54 10.05 -3.74
C LEU A 152 -6.78 8.91 -3.05
N HIS A 153 -5.67 8.52 -3.64
CA HIS A 153 -4.79 7.43 -3.21
C HIS A 153 -3.59 7.96 -2.43
N TRP A 154 -3.18 9.21 -2.70
CA TRP A 154 -2.06 9.82 -1.99
C TRP A 154 -2.53 10.46 -0.67
N VAL A 155 -2.44 9.71 0.42
CA VAL A 155 -2.74 10.21 1.78
C VAL A 155 -1.50 10.07 2.65
N GLN A 156 -1.04 11.18 3.22
CA GLN A 156 0.16 11.25 4.04
C GLN A 156 -0.11 12.13 5.27
N PRO A 157 0.16 11.65 6.50
CA PRO A 157 0.82 10.37 6.81
C PRO A 157 -0.12 9.16 6.70
N GLY A 158 0.35 8.05 6.12
CA GLY A 158 -0.45 6.87 5.82
C GLY A 158 -1.03 6.17 7.05
N ARG A 159 -0.36 6.23 8.22
CA ARG A 159 -0.89 5.64 9.47
C ARG A 159 -2.04 6.44 10.07
N PHE A 160 -2.32 7.65 9.61
CA PHE A 160 -3.47 8.41 10.13
C PHE A 160 -4.80 7.78 9.68
N VAL A 161 -4.84 7.25 8.45
CA VAL A 161 -6.02 6.57 7.91
C VAL A 161 -6.04 5.07 8.19
N LEU A 162 -4.89 4.48 8.52
CA LEU A 162 -4.74 3.07 8.87
C LEU A 162 -3.78 2.96 10.07
N PRO A 163 -4.26 3.30 11.28
CA PRO A 163 -3.41 3.45 12.46
C PRO A 163 -2.94 2.14 13.08
N GLY A 164 -3.60 1.01 12.78
CA GLY A 164 -3.32 -0.26 13.45
C GLY A 164 -3.39 -0.09 14.96
N GLU A 165 -2.38 -0.62 15.66
CA GLU A 165 -2.21 -0.50 17.11
C GLU A 165 -1.91 0.93 17.62
N LEU A 166 -1.62 1.89 16.75
CA LEU A 166 -1.30 3.28 17.14
C LEU A 166 -2.55 4.17 17.27
N ALA A 167 -3.75 3.61 17.14
CA ALA A 167 -5.00 4.37 17.23
C ALA A 167 -5.10 5.10 18.58
N GLY A 168 -5.29 6.42 18.53
CA GLY A 168 -5.36 7.28 19.72
C GLY A 168 -4.00 7.63 20.35
N ALA A 169 -2.89 7.12 19.83
CA ALA A 169 -1.57 7.44 20.37
C ALA A 169 -1.13 8.88 20.02
N PRO A 170 -0.42 9.59 20.91
CA PRO A 170 0.08 10.96 20.64
C PRO A 170 0.99 11.07 19.42
N VAL A 171 1.62 9.97 19.00
CA VAL A 171 2.45 9.92 17.78
C VAL A 171 1.65 10.18 16.50
N LEU A 172 0.33 9.97 16.52
CA LEU A 172 -0.58 10.30 15.41
C LEU A 172 -1.30 11.64 15.60
N GLN A 173 -0.82 12.47 16.53
CA GLN A 173 -1.43 13.76 16.83
C GLN A 173 -0.53 14.92 16.36
N PHE A 174 -0.37 15.04 15.04
CA PHE A 174 0.31 16.16 14.39
C PHE A 174 -0.30 16.44 13.02
N PHE A 175 -0.11 17.64 12.50
CA PHE A 175 -0.67 18.07 11.21
C PHE A 175 0.30 19.05 10.53
N PRO A 176 0.28 19.14 9.19
CA PRO A 176 1.15 20.06 8.47
C PRO A 176 0.67 21.50 8.68
N LEU A 177 1.59 22.42 8.86
CA LEU A 177 1.25 23.84 8.97
C LEU A 177 1.24 24.47 7.57
N VAL A 178 0.07 24.41 6.91
CA VAL A 178 -0.10 24.85 5.51
C VAL A 178 -0.53 26.31 5.36
N TRP A 179 -0.76 27.03 6.46
CA TRP A 179 -1.25 28.41 6.50
C TRP A 179 -0.26 29.38 7.17
N LEU A 180 1.02 29.25 6.86
CA LEU A 180 2.11 30.03 7.48
C LEU A 180 2.45 31.30 6.71
N ASP A 181 1.48 31.95 6.09
CA ASP A 181 1.72 33.21 5.38
C ASP A 181 2.23 34.25 6.39
N GLY A 182 3.54 34.54 6.32
CA GLY A 182 4.22 35.49 7.22
C GLY A 182 5.20 34.88 8.24
N VAL A 183 5.31 33.56 8.37
CA VAL A 183 6.35 32.94 9.22
C VAL A 183 7.63 32.74 8.41
N THR A 184 8.68 33.46 8.80
CA THR A 184 10.01 33.31 8.20
C THR A 184 10.67 31.98 8.61
N GLU A 185 11.59 31.48 7.78
CA GLU A 185 12.38 30.28 8.12
C GLU A 185 13.19 30.47 9.43
N GLN A 186 13.61 31.71 9.71
CA GLN A 186 14.28 32.05 10.97
C GLN A 186 13.35 31.89 12.17
N GLN A 187 12.13 32.44 12.12
CA GLN A 187 11.14 32.28 13.19
C GLN A 187 10.79 30.80 13.42
N TRP A 188 10.61 30.05 12.33
CA TRP A 188 10.37 28.60 12.41
C TRP A 188 11.51 27.84 13.09
N ALA A 189 12.76 28.20 12.78
CA ALA A 189 13.94 27.59 13.36
C ALA A 189 14.13 27.95 14.84
N SER A 190 13.75 29.17 15.24
CA SER A 190 13.88 29.66 16.62
C SER A 190 12.77 29.21 17.58
N ALA A 191 11.73 28.51 17.10
CA ALA A 191 10.66 28.02 17.96
C ALA A 191 11.19 27.06 19.04
N GLY A 192 10.89 27.36 20.31
CA GLY A 192 11.25 26.52 21.45
C GLY A 192 10.55 25.16 21.41
N GLU A 193 11.13 24.16 22.08
CA GLU A 193 10.56 22.80 22.16
C GLU A 193 9.24 22.77 22.95
N ASP A 194 9.02 23.75 23.83
CA ASP A 194 7.84 23.96 24.66
C ASP A 194 6.70 24.71 23.95
N THR A 195 6.89 25.08 22.68
CA THR A 195 5.86 25.71 21.85
C THR A 195 5.01 24.68 21.12
N ASN A 196 3.84 25.08 20.65
CA ASN A 196 2.99 24.29 19.76
C ASN A 196 3.76 23.73 18.54
N LEU A 197 4.56 24.56 17.87
CA LEU A 197 5.41 24.15 16.75
C LEU A 197 6.52 23.18 17.20
N GLY A 198 7.14 23.42 18.36
CA GLY A 198 8.11 22.53 18.98
C GLY A 198 7.56 21.12 19.19
N MET A 199 6.36 21.03 19.76
CA MET A 199 5.66 19.77 20.00
C MET A 199 5.28 19.05 18.69
N LEU A 200 4.75 19.76 17.69
CA LEU A 200 4.45 19.19 16.37
C LEU A 200 5.72 18.61 15.70
N LYS A 201 6.84 19.35 15.74
CA LYS A 201 8.15 18.89 15.23
C LYS A 201 8.62 17.64 15.98
N SER A 202 8.43 17.60 17.30
CA SER A 202 8.79 16.45 18.13
C SER A 202 7.97 15.20 17.77
N ARG A 203 6.64 15.32 17.70
CA ARG A 203 5.74 14.22 17.30
C ARG A 203 6.03 13.72 15.89
N TYR A 204 6.27 14.62 14.94
CA TYR A 204 6.69 14.26 13.58
C TYR A 204 8.02 13.49 13.55
N ARG A 205 9.04 13.96 14.27
CA ARG A 205 10.33 13.26 14.38
C ARG A 205 10.19 11.89 15.02
N TYR A 206 9.36 11.79 16.06
CA TYR A 206 9.06 10.51 16.69
C TYR A 206 8.37 9.56 15.71
N TYR A 207 7.38 10.04 14.94
CA TYR A 207 6.71 9.27 13.89
C TYR A 207 7.71 8.74 12.84
N GLN A 208 8.61 9.60 12.33
CA GLN A 208 9.65 9.20 11.39
C GLN A 208 10.54 8.07 11.97
N GLN A 209 11.03 8.24 13.20
CA GLN A 209 12.02 7.34 13.78
C GLN A 209 11.44 6.02 14.30
N HIS A 210 10.26 6.07 14.91
CA HIS A 210 9.67 4.94 15.65
C HIS A 210 8.52 4.26 14.92
N VAL A 211 7.91 4.92 13.92
CA VAL A 211 6.81 4.32 13.14
C VAL A 211 7.30 3.98 11.74
N VAL A 212 7.75 4.98 10.98
CA VAL A 212 8.13 4.78 9.56
C VAL A 212 9.41 3.94 9.44
N LYS A 213 10.46 4.34 10.15
CA LYS A 213 11.76 3.67 10.09
C LYS A 213 11.75 2.29 10.76
N ALA A 214 10.99 2.12 11.85
CA ALA A 214 10.83 0.83 12.52
C ALA A 214 10.15 -0.18 11.59
N PHE A 215 9.02 0.20 10.97
CA PHE A 215 8.32 -0.62 9.99
C PHE A 215 9.25 -1.06 8.83
N TYR A 216 10.05 -0.13 8.32
CA TYR A 216 11.01 -0.44 7.26
C TYR A 216 12.11 -1.42 7.73
N LYS A 217 12.62 -1.22 8.94
CA LYS A 217 13.66 -2.08 9.51
C LYS A 217 13.18 -3.50 9.77
N GLU A 218 12.05 -3.63 10.45
CA GLU A 218 11.55 -4.90 10.97
C GLU A 218 10.95 -5.77 9.87
N HIS A 219 10.20 -5.16 8.96
CA HIS A 219 9.53 -5.88 7.90
C HIS A 219 10.30 -5.76 6.58
N PHE A 220 10.51 -4.52 6.11
CA PHE A 220 10.95 -4.27 4.73
C PHE A 220 12.29 -4.93 4.39
N SER A 221 13.27 -4.85 5.30
CA SER A 221 14.63 -5.37 5.08
C SER A 221 14.72 -6.90 4.92
N THR A 222 13.67 -7.63 5.30
CA THR A 222 13.70 -9.11 5.35
C THR A 222 13.12 -9.79 4.11
N PHE A 223 12.52 -9.03 3.20
CA PHE A 223 11.72 -9.57 2.10
C PHE A 223 12.55 -9.94 0.87
N ASP A 224 12.17 -11.04 0.23
CA ASP A 224 12.83 -11.55 -0.99
C ASP A 224 12.11 -11.09 -2.27
N ARG A 225 10.77 -11.04 -2.25
CA ARG A 225 9.93 -10.70 -3.41
C ARG A 225 8.76 -9.80 -3.01
N GLN A 226 8.31 -8.95 -3.94
CA GLN A 226 7.18 -8.08 -3.70
C GLN A 226 6.18 -8.07 -4.86
N ILE A 227 4.89 -8.01 -4.52
CA ILE A 227 3.77 -7.80 -5.42
C ILE A 227 3.06 -6.53 -4.97
N ILE A 228 2.83 -5.59 -5.89
CA ILE A 228 2.06 -4.37 -5.65
C ILE A 228 0.78 -4.49 -6.47
N LEU A 229 -0.36 -4.56 -5.77
CA LEU A 229 -1.67 -4.59 -6.38
C LEU A 229 -2.14 -3.17 -6.67
N VAL A 230 -2.54 -2.94 -7.93
CA VAL A 230 -3.03 -1.65 -8.40
C VAL A 230 -4.42 -1.83 -8.99
N ASP A 231 -5.38 -1.06 -8.50
CA ASP A 231 -6.70 -0.94 -9.13
C ASP A 231 -6.66 0.22 -10.12
N CYS A 232 -6.55 -0.11 -11.41
CA CYS A 232 -6.55 0.90 -12.46
C CYS A 232 -7.96 1.33 -12.88
N LEU A 233 -8.99 0.52 -12.59
CA LEU A 233 -10.35 0.73 -13.09
C LEU A 233 -11.09 1.79 -12.28
N GLN A 234 -10.98 1.75 -10.96
CA GLN A 234 -11.67 2.71 -10.10
C GLN A 234 -11.23 4.16 -10.35
N PRO A 235 -9.92 4.49 -10.47
CA PRO A 235 -9.49 5.87 -10.71
C PRO A 235 -9.83 6.35 -12.13
N LEU A 236 -9.78 5.46 -13.12
CA LEU A 236 -10.25 5.77 -14.49
C LEU A 236 -11.73 6.19 -14.49
N ASN A 237 -12.58 5.48 -13.74
CA ASN A 237 -14.01 5.81 -13.62
C ASN A 237 -14.29 7.08 -12.80
N ALA A 238 -13.43 7.42 -11.83
CA ALA A 238 -13.58 8.59 -10.97
C ALA A 238 -13.17 9.92 -11.64
N GLY A 239 -12.39 9.84 -12.72
CA GLY A 239 -12.02 10.97 -13.57
C GLY A 239 -10.54 11.41 -13.44
N PRO A 240 -10.13 12.43 -14.22
CA PRO A 240 -8.71 12.76 -14.42
C PRO A 240 -7.94 13.11 -13.14
N GLU A 241 -8.60 13.77 -12.18
CA GLU A 241 -7.97 14.15 -10.91
C GLU A 241 -7.59 12.93 -10.06
N SER A 242 -8.48 11.94 -9.95
CA SER A 242 -8.24 10.69 -9.19
C SER A 242 -7.17 9.83 -9.87
N PHE A 243 -7.19 9.77 -11.21
CA PHE A 243 -6.19 9.06 -11.98
C PHE A 243 -4.78 9.67 -11.84
N ASN A 244 -4.68 11.01 -11.92
CA ASN A 244 -3.41 11.72 -11.71
C ASN A 244 -2.90 11.57 -10.28
N ASP A 245 -3.78 11.55 -9.28
CA ASP A 245 -3.41 11.32 -7.88
C ASP A 245 -2.89 9.89 -7.66
N MET A 246 -3.51 8.87 -8.27
CA MET A 246 -2.97 7.50 -8.28
C MET A 246 -1.58 7.45 -8.93
N ARG A 247 -1.38 8.12 -10.07
CA ARG A 247 -0.07 8.18 -10.74
C ARG A 247 0.99 8.77 -9.80
N GLN A 248 0.70 9.90 -9.16
CA GLN A 248 1.61 10.52 -8.20
C GLN A 248 1.91 9.61 -6.99
N ALA A 249 0.90 8.90 -6.47
CA ALA A 249 1.09 7.94 -5.39
C ALA A 249 2.02 6.80 -5.79
N LEU A 250 1.87 6.27 -7.01
CA LEU A 250 2.76 5.24 -7.56
C LEU A 250 4.18 5.79 -7.76
N ASP A 251 4.34 6.99 -8.31
CA ASP A 251 5.65 7.64 -8.51
C ASP A 251 6.40 7.81 -7.16
N GLN A 252 5.69 8.25 -6.12
CA GLN A 252 6.24 8.40 -4.76
C GLN A 252 6.60 7.05 -4.12
N LEU A 253 5.72 6.07 -4.23
CA LEU A 253 5.99 4.70 -3.80
C LEU A 253 7.22 4.16 -4.51
N MET A 254 7.41 4.46 -5.78
CA MET A 254 8.57 4.03 -6.56
C MET A 254 9.88 4.71 -6.18
N GLN A 255 9.85 5.97 -5.72
CA GLN A 255 11.04 6.60 -5.17
C GLN A 255 11.57 5.86 -3.95
N SER A 256 10.69 5.21 -3.17
CA SER A 256 11.11 4.36 -2.04
C SER A 256 11.83 3.08 -2.46
N PHE A 257 11.70 2.67 -3.72
CA PHE A 257 12.42 1.55 -4.33
C PHE A 257 13.71 1.97 -5.03
N ARG A 258 14.05 3.26 -5.10
CA ARG A 258 15.31 3.75 -5.67
C ARG A 258 16.46 3.58 -4.67
N TYR A 259 17.09 2.42 -4.69
CA TYR A 259 18.32 2.09 -3.99
C TYR A 259 19.59 2.62 -4.70
N GLY A 260 19.84 3.93 -4.65
CA GLY A 260 21.23 4.41 -4.71
C GLY A 260 21.55 5.69 -5.49
N ARG A 261 22.11 6.66 -4.76
CA ARG A 261 23.46 7.24 -4.94
C ARG A 261 23.76 8.27 -3.83
N SER A 262 22.74 8.73 -3.09
CA SER A 262 22.91 9.74 -2.03
C SER A 262 21.87 9.74 -0.89
N SER A 263 20.88 8.83 -0.84
CA SER A 263 19.88 8.86 0.24
C SER A 263 20.38 8.17 1.51
N LEU A 264 19.99 8.72 2.67
CA LEU A 264 20.22 8.17 4.01
C LEU A 264 19.75 6.70 4.16
N MET A 265 18.93 6.20 3.22
CA MET A 265 18.42 4.83 3.17
C MET A 265 19.50 3.75 2.95
N ARG A 266 20.63 4.03 2.25
CA ARG A 266 21.70 3.02 2.07
C ARG A 266 22.39 2.64 3.38
N ARG A 267 22.35 3.51 4.40
CA ARG A 267 22.90 3.25 5.73
C ARG A 267 22.00 2.33 6.56
N LEU A 268 20.74 2.15 6.15
CA LEU A 268 19.79 1.36 6.90
C LEU A 268 19.80 -0.12 6.50
N PHE A 269 19.95 -0.52 5.21
CA PHE A 269 19.91 -1.94 4.81
C PHE A 269 20.66 -2.29 3.51
N SER A 270 21.01 -3.58 3.35
CA SER A 270 21.37 -4.21 2.08
C SER A 270 20.10 -4.82 1.46
N PRO A 271 19.70 -4.41 0.24
CA PRO A 271 18.43 -4.87 -0.35
C PRO A 271 18.48 -6.37 -0.65
N ARG A 272 17.45 -7.11 -0.19
CA ARG A 272 17.21 -8.53 -0.54
C ARG A 272 16.18 -8.72 -1.66
N ILE A 273 15.41 -7.69 -1.98
CA ILE A 273 14.36 -7.78 -3.00
C ILE A 273 15.01 -7.79 -4.37
N ASP A 274 14.91 -8.93 -5.06
CA ASP A 274 15.44 -9.12 -6.41
C ASP A 274 14.34 -9.12 -7.48
N LYS A 275 13.05 -9.29 -7.10
CA LYS A 275 11.89 -9.12 -8.01
C LYS A 275 10.73 -8.33 -7.40
N VAL A 276 10.14 -7.48 -8.23
CA VAL A 276 8.91 -6.73 -7.95
C VAL A 276 7.88 -6.95 -9.07
N LEU A 277 6.65 -7.32 -8.70
CA LEU A 277 5.54 -7.52 -9.62
C LEU A 277 4.48 -6.45 -9.41
N PHE A 278 4.13 -5.70 -10.45
CA PHE A 278 2.96 -4.83 -10.47
C PHE A 278 1.78 -5.60 -11.05
N ALA A 279 0.67 -5.65 -10.32
CA ALA A 279 -0.49 -6.42 -10.73
C ALA A 279 -1.71 -5.49 -10.85
N ALA A 280 -2.18 -5.28 -12.09
CA ALA A 280 -3.48 -4.68 -12.35
C ALA A 280 -4.57 -5.65 -11.87
N THR A 281 -5.25 -5.30 -10.79
CA THR A 281 -6.24 -6.16 -10.13
C THR A 281 -7.63 -6.05 -10.75
N LYS A 282 -8.53 -6.95 -10.33
CA LYS A 282 -9.95 -6.95 -10.74
C LYS A 282 -10.10 -7.03 -12.26
N ALA A 283 -9.17 -7.74 -12.92
CA ALA A 283 -9.16 -7.86 -14.38
C ALA A 283 -10.44 -8.52 -14.91
N ASP A 284 -11.13 -9.33 -14.10
CA ASP A 284 -12.43 -9.93 -14.43
C ASP A 284 -13.56 -8.89 -14.58
N HIS A 285 -13.33 -7.61 -14.25
CA HIS A 285 -14.29 -6.54 -14.53
C HIS A 285 -14.27 -6.05 -15.99
N VAL A 286 -13.30 -6.50 -16.79
CA VAL A 286 -13.22 -6.20 -18.22
C VAL A 286 -13.13 -7.49 -19.03
N THR A 287 -13.35 -7.41 -20.33
CA THR A 287 -13.24 -8.61 -21.18
C THR A 287 -11.77 -9.04 -21.33
N PRO A 288 -11.49 -10.33 -21.63
CA PRO A 288 -10.12 -10.83 -21.79
C PRO A 288 -9.26 -10.03 -22.79
N GLU A 289 -9.88 -9.45 -23.82
CA GLU A 289 -9.23 -8.63 -24.85
C GLU A 289 -8.72 -7.29 -24.30
N GLN A 290 -9.27 -6.82 -23.17
CA GLN A 290 -8.84 -5.60 -22.49
C GLN A 290 -7.72 -5.85 -21.48
N HIS A 291 -7.42 -7.11 -21.13
CA HIS A 291 -6.35 -7.44 -20.20
C HIS A 291 -4.98 -6.87 -20.66
N PRO A 292 -4.57 -7.01 -21.95
CA PRO A 292 -3.32 -6.41 -22.42
C PRO A 292 -3.32 -4.87 -22.32
N HIS A 293 -4.46 -4.21 -22.52
CA HIS A 293 -4.57 -2.76 -22.37
C HIS A 293 -4.41 -2.32 -20.92
N LEU A 294 -4.95 -3.07 -19.96
CA LEU A 294 -4.72 -2.81 -18.53
C LEU A 294 -3.25 -2.97 -18.15
N VAL A 295 -2.58 -4.00 -18.67
CA VAL A 295 -1.14 -4.16 -18.49
C VAL A 295 -0.41 -2.97 -19.09
N SER A 296 -0.66 -2.62 -20.35
CA SER A 296 0.00 -1.50 -21.02
C SER A 296 -0.21 -0.17 -20.29
N LEU A 297 -1.41 0.08 -19.76
CA LEU A 297 -1.71 1.27 -18.97
C LEU A 297 -0.86 1.30 -17.69
N LEU A 298 -0.81 0.18 -16.96
CA LEU A 298 -0.02 0.08 -15.74
C LEU A 298 1.48 0.26 -16.04
N GLN A 299 1.98 -0.32 -17.13
CA GLN A 299 3.36 -0.15 -17.58
C GLN A 299 3.69 1.33 -17.86
N GLN A 300 2.79 2.06 -18.52
CA GLN A 300 2.96 3.49 -18.76
C GLN A 300 2.98 4.30 -17.45
N LEU A 301 2.14 3.95 -16.49
CA LEU A 301 2.09 4.59 -15.18
C LEU A 301 3.38 4.42 -14.38
N VAL A 302 4.06 3.27 -14.51
CA VAL A 302 5.27 2.97 -13.75
C VAL A 302 6.57 3.13 -14.56
N ASN A 303 6.49 3.64 -15.80
CA ASN A 303 7.62 3.64 -16.74
C ASN A 303 8.84 4.44 -16.23
N GLU A 304 8.62 5.66 -15.69
CA GLU A 304 9.72 6.49 -15.15
C GLU A 304 10.43 5.79 -13.97
N ALA A 305 9.66 5.06 -13.17
CA ALA A 305 10.18 4.28 -12.07
C ALA A 305 10.93 3.04 -12.52
N TRP A 306 10.44 2.36 -13.56
CA TRP A 306 11.04 1.16 -14.13
C TRP A 306 12.47 1.42 -14.60
N GLN A 307 12.70 2.52 -15.33
CA GLN A 307 14.03 2.87 -15.84
C GLN A 307 15.06 2.99 -14.71
N THR A 308 14.65 3.45 -13.53
CA THR A 308 15.56 3.64 -12.39
C THR A 308 15.81 2.34 -11.62
N ALA A 309 14.77 1.56 -11.35
CA ALA A 309 14.90 0.32 -10.58
C ALA A 309 15.61 -0.80 -11.37
N SER A 310 15.42 -0.85 -12.69
CA SER A 310 16.16 -1.77 -13.57
C SER A 310 17.68 -1.52 -13.52
N PHE A 311 18.09 -0.26 -13.37
CA PHE A 311 19.50 0.12 -13.21
C PHE A 311 20.14 -0.43 -11.92
N GLU A 312 19.33 -0.74 -10.91
CA GLU A 312 19.77 -1.28 -9.62
C GLU A 312 19.70 -2.81 -9.55
N GLY A 313 19.37 -3.46 -10.67
CA GLY A 313 19.33 -4.93 -10.79
C GLY A 313 18.07 -5.58 -10.23
N ILE A 314 17.00 -4.80 -10.02
CA ILE A 314 15.69 -5.33 -9.61
C ILE A 314 14.91 -5.72 -10.86
N GLU A 315 14.51 -6.98 -10.96
CA GLU A 315 13.65 -7.45 -12.06
C GLU A 315 12.19 -7.05 -11.78
N MET A 316 11.62 -6.27 -12.69
CA MET A 316 10.26 -5.74 -12.59
C MET A 316 9.38 -6.32 -13.68
N ASP A 317 8.18 -6.76 -13.31
CA ASP A 317 7.16 -7.25 -14.23
C ASP A 317 5.81 -6.56 -13.99
N CYS A 318 4.98 -6.51 -15.02
CA CYS A 318 3.58 -6.05 -14.93
C CYS A 318 2.65 -7.13 -15.47
N VAL A 319 1.58 -7.44 -14.72
CA VAL A 319 0.56 -8.41 -15.10
C VAL A 319 -0.83 -7.87 -14.81
N SER A 320 -1.85 -8.39 -15.49
CA SER A 320 -3.24 -8.25 -15.10
C SER A 320 -3.71 -9.53 -14.43
N LEU A 321 -4.38 -9.44 -13.27
CA LEU A 321 -4.92 -10.61 -12.58
C LEU A 321 -6.29 -10.33 -11.95
N SER A 322 -7.03 -11.40 -11.74
CA SER A 322 -8.15 -11.45 -10.80
C SER A 322 -7.83 -12.52 -9.76
N SER A 323 -7.78 -12.14 -8.49
CA SER A 323 -7.52 -13.07 -7.39
C SER A 323 -8.73 -13.96 -7.10
N ILE A 324 -9.93 -13.41 -7.28
CA ILE A 324 -11.21 -14.10 -7.18
C ILE A 324 -12.04 -13.62 -8.36
N GLN A 325 -12.25 -14.51 -9.34
CA GLN A 325 -13.05 -14.21 -10.51
C GLN A 325 -14.54 -14.18 -10.13
N ALA A 326 -15.17 -13.01 -10.22
CA ALA A 326 -16.58 -12.82 -9.89
C ALA A 326 -17.48 -12.76 -11.13
N THR A 327 -16.89 -12.91 -12.33
CA THR A 327 -17.58 -12.76 -13.61
C THR A 327 -17.20 -13.82 -14.62
N GLU A 328 -18.05 -14.02 -15.62
CA GLU A 328 -17.76 -14.84 -16.80
C GLU A 328 -17.87 -14.01 -18.09
N PRO A 329 -17.05 -14.29 -19.13
CA PRO A 329 -17.17 -13.63 -20.42
C PRO A 329 -18.53 -13.91 -21.07
N GLY A 330 -19.22 -12.85 -21.50
CA GLY A 330 -20.47 -12.94 -22.25
C GLY A 330 -20.25 -12.58 -23.72
N PHE A 331 -20.82 -13.39 -24.62
CA PHE A 331 -20.81 -13.13 -26.07
C PHE A 331 -22.19 -12.69 -26.53
N VAL A 332 -22.25 -11.64 -27.35
CA VAL A 332 -23.49 -11.16 -27.96
C VAL A 332 -23.28 -11.11 -29.46
N GLU A 333 -24.25 -11.64 -30.21
CA GLU A 333 -24.26 -11.48 -31.67
C GLU A 333 -24.84 -10.10 -32.02
N TYR A 334 -24.08 -9.32 -32.77
CA TYR A 334 -24.53 -8.02 -33.27
C TYR A 334 -24.23 -7.93 -34.78
N GLN A 335 -25.25 -7.58 -35.56
CA GLN A 335 -25.16 -7.31 -37.01
C GLN A 335 -24.50 -8.41 -37.88
N ALA A 336 -24.86 -9.68 -37.69
CA ALA A 336 -24.51 -10.81 -38.56
C ALA A 336 -23.01 -11.01 -38.88
N ASN A 337 -22.11 -10.36 -38.13
CA ASN A 337 -20.67 -10.55 -38.26
C ASN A 337 -19.99 -10.52 -36.88
N LYS A 338 -19.50 -11.70 -36.50
CA LYS A 338 -18.64 -12.05 -35.34
C LYS A 338 -19.27 -11.86 -33.96
N CYS A 339 -19.42 -12.97 -33.23
CA CYS A 339 -19.46 -12.99 -31.77
C CYS A 339 -18.27 -12.20 -31.24
N GLN A 340 -18.54 -11.01 -30.70
CA GLN A 340 -17.57 -10.27 -29.91
C GLN A 340 -17.91 -10.46 -28.43
N PRO A 341 -16.91 -10.62 -27.56
CA PRO A 341 -17.12 -10.51 -26.14
C PRO A 341 -17.55 -9.07 -25.84
N CYS A 342 -18.80 -8.90 -25.41
CA CYS A 342 -19.42 -7.58 -25.23
C CYS A 342 -19.48 -7.15 -23.76
N GLY A 343 -19.11 -8.03 -22.83
CA GLY A 343 -19.09 -7.70 -21.41
C GLY A 343 -18.78 -8.90 -20.52
N VAL A 344 -18.84 -8.64 -19.22
CA VAL A 344 -18.65 -9.64 -18.17
C VAL A 344 -19.94 -9.76 -17.37
N ILE A 345 -20.37 -10.99 -17.10
CA ILE A 345 -21.63 -11.28 -16.42
C ILE A 345 -21.32 -11.58 -14.94
N PRO A 346 -21.88 -10.82 -13.98
CA PRO A 346 -21.68 -11.10 -12.55
C PRO A 346 -22.31 -12.43 -12.11
N TRP A 347 -21.63 -13.18 -11.24
CA TRP A 347 -22.15 -14.38 -10.55
C TRP A 347 -23.45 -14.07 -9.77
N PRO A 348 -24.42 -15.00 -9.72
CA PRO A 348 -25.78 -14.77 -10.21
C PRO A 348 -26.44 -13.49 -9.68
N ALA A 349 -27.02 -12.78 -10.62
CA ALA A 349 -27.85 -11.59 -10.47
C ALA A 349 -29.02 -11.76 -9.47
N ARG A 350 -28.75 -11.58 -8.17
CA ARG A 350 -29.72 -11.01 -7.22
C ARG A 350 -28.99 -10.05 -6.28
N ARG A 351 -29.21 -8.76 -6.56
CA ARG A 351 -28.94 -7.58 -5.73
C ARG A 351 -27.47 -7.13 -5.72
N LYS A 352 -27.26 -5.96 -6.31
CA LYS A 352 -26.03 -5.16 -6.21
C LYS A 352 -25.67 -4.94 -4.74
N PRO A 353 -24.44 -5.26 -4.31
CA PRO A 353 -23.72 -4.39 -3.40
C PRO A 353 -23.03 -3.31 -4.24
N SER A 354 -23.17 -2.06 -3.83
CA SER A 354 -22.27 -0.99 -4.25
C SER A 354 -20.85 -1.37 -3.85
N ILE A 355 -20.00 -1.74 -4.82
CA ILE A 355 -18.57 -1.98 -4.59
C ILE A 355 -17.89 -0.61 -4.63
N ARG A 356 -17.95 0.11 -3.51
CA ARG A 356 -17.07 1.25 -3.24
C ARG A 356 -15.93 0.75 -2.36
N GLY A 357 -14.71 0.87 -2.88
CA GLY A 357 -13.49 0.92 -2.08
C GLY A 357 -12.68 -0.38 -1.98
N MET A 358 -11.36 -0.17 -2.07
CA MET A 358 -10.25 -1.02 -1.60
C MET A 358 -9.75 -2.10 -2.59
N CYS A 359 -8.52 -1.91 -3.08
CA CYS A 359 -7.31 -2.44 -2.45
C CYS A 359 -6.07 -1.98 -3.26
N GLN A 360 -5.29 -1.04 -2.72
CA GLN A 360 -3.86 -0.96 -3.03
C GLN A 360 -3.15 -1.81 -1.99
N ASN A 361 -3.11 -3.13 -2.22
CA ASN A 361 -2.47 -4.06 -1.29
C ASN A 361 -1.09 -4.44 -1.84
N ALA A 362 -0.12 -4.64 -0.96
CA ALA A 362 1.15 -5.19 -1.37
C ALA A 362 1.38 -6.52 -0.65
N TYR A 363 1.60 -7.57 -1.42
CA TYR A 363 1.89 -8.91 -0.90
C TYR A 363 3.37 -9.19 -1.06
N ARG A 364 4.00 -9.77 -0.04
CA ARG A 364 5.42 -10.13 -0.11
C ARG A 364 5.64 -11.59 0.20
N VAL A 365 6.62 -12.16 -0.49
CA VAL A 365 6.96 -13.58 -0.42
C VAL A 365 8.37 -13.72 0.14
N ARG A 366 8.49 -14.45 1.25
CA ARG A 366 9.79 -14.85 1.82
C ARG A 366 10.01 -16.35 1.66
N ARG A 367 11.20 -16.76 1.23
CA ARG A 367 11.64 -18.15 1.20
C ARG A 367 12.44 -18.44 2.47
N SER A 368 11.97 -19.35 3.32
CA SER A 368 12.79 -19.86 4.43
C SER A 368 13.42 -21.20 4.05
N GLY A 369 14.74 -21.22 3.91
CA GLY A 369 15.54 -22.43 3.83
C GLY A 369 16.16 -22.71 5.19
N LYS A 370 15.57 -23.63 5.96
CA LYS A 370 16.25 -24.40 7.02
C LYS A 370 15.36 -25.57 7.43
N SER A 371 15.84 -26.78 7.19
CA SER A 371 15.32 -27.99 7.84
C SER A 371 15.53 -27.86 9.35
N PRO A 372 14.60 -28.31 10.20
CA PRO A 372 14.92 -28.54 11.60
C PRO A 372 15.91 -29.71 11.63
N GLY A 373 17.16 -29.43 12.03
CA GLY A 373 18.11 -30.45 12.39
C GLY A 373 17.54 -31.21 13.58
N SER A 374 17.22 -32.49 13.38
CA SER A 374 17.07 -33.45 14.46
C SER A 374 18.39 -33.49 15.22
N THR A 375 18.37 -33.00 16.45
CA THR A 375 19.45 -33.23 17.42
C THR A 375 18.78 -33.93 18.59
N LEU A 376 19.04 -35.25 18.69
CA LEU A 376 19.06 -35.97 19.95
C LEU A 376 20.29 -35.55 20.74
#